data_AF-A0AAE0AFZ7-F1
#
_entry.id   AF-A0AAE0AFZ7-F1
#
_cell.length_a   1.000
_cell.length_b   1.000
_cell.length_c   1.000
_cell.angle_alpha   90.00
_cell.angle_beta   90.00
_cell.angle_gamma   90.00
#
_symmetry.space_group_name_H-M   'P 1'
#
loop_
_entity.id
_entity.type
_entity.pdbx_description
1 polymer ?
#
loop_
_entity_poly.entity_id
_entity_poly.type
_entity_poly.pdbx_seq_one_letter_code
_entity_poly.pdbx_strand_id
1 'polypeptide(L)'
;MIGLSWNVRGLGNPPAFAALKRLLKKQSPDFIFVSETKISGRKAAQIRDILVVYDVFYVDSNGSSGSLMLLWKKELVVTILSFSAGHIDARVHMEDGFLWRFSGFYGDPSPQSDLSNVPLMGSTRKWKRLAREGMIDRPLASSSSQA
;
A
#
# COMPACT_ATOMS: atom_id res chain seq x y z
N MET A 1 11.26 -20.82 -5.04
CA MET A 1 10.58 -19.84 -4.19
C MET A 1 9.53 -19.08 -5.00
N ILE A 2 8.35 -18.84 -4.45
CA ILE A 2 7.29 -18.00 -5.04
C ILE A 2 7.04 -16.79 -4.14
N GLY A 3 7.17 -15.59 -4.70
CA GLY A 3 6.81 -14.33 -4.04
C GLY A 3 5.48 -13.77 -4.57
N LEU A 4 4.68 -13.16 -3.70
CA LEU A 4 3.47 -12.43 -4.07
C LEU A 4 3.49 -11.00 -3.53
N SER A 5 3.02 -10.05 -4.32
CA SER A 5 2.68 -8.70 -3.86
C SER A 5 1.21 -8.42 -4.12
N TRP A 6 0.47 -7.95 -3.12
CA TRP A 6 -0.97 -7.70 -3.24
C TRP A 6 -1.41 -6.42 -2.49
N ASN A 7 -1.92 -5.44 -3.25
CA ASN A 7 -2.68 -4.33 -2.69
C ASN A 7 -4.13 -4.76 -2.43
N VAL A 8 -4.49 -4.94 -1.15
CA VAL A 8 -5.79 -5.50 -0.74
C VAL A 8 -6.89 -4.43 -0.64
N ARG A 9 -6.51 -3.17 -0.42
CA ARG A 9 -7.41 -2.03 -0.16
C ARG A 9 -8.34 -2.20 1.06
N GLY A 10 -7.99 -3.10 1.97
CA GLY A 10 -8.71 -3.36 3.21
C GLY A 10 -8.84 -4.85 3.50
N LEU A 11 -7.90 -5.38 4.28
CA LEU A 11 -7.90 -6.75 4.78
C LEU A 11 -8.82 -6.95 5.99
N GLY A 12 -9.30 -5.84 6.58
CA GLY A 12 -10.20 -5.87 7.74
C GLY A 12 -11.63 -6.37 7.45
N ASN A 13 -11.99 -6.62 6.18
CA ASN A 13 -13.29 -7.17 5.81
C ASN A 13 -13.23 -8.71 5.63
N PRO A 14 -14.30 -9.46 5.99
CA PRO A 14 -14.29 -10.93 5.89
C PRO A 14 -14.02 -11.48 4.48
N PRO A 15 -14.54 -10.90 3.38
CA PRO A 15 -14.26 -11.39 2.03
C PRO A 15 -12.80 -11.31 1.61
N ALA A 16 -12.11 -10.19 1.90
CA ALA A 16 -10.70 -10.00 1.58
C ALA A 16 -9.84 -10.99 2.38
N PHE A 17 -10.17 -11.21 3.64
CA PHE A 17 -9.49 -12.20 4.46
C PHE A 17 -9.72 -13.64 3.97
N ALA A 18 -10.95 -13.97 3.54
CA ALA A 18 -11.25 -15.25 2.92
C ALA A 18 -10.49 -15.44 1.59
N ALA A 19 -10.37 -14.38 0.78
CA ALA A 19 -9.58 -14.38 -0.43
C ALA A 19 -8.09 -14.61 -0.15
N LEU A 20 -7.54 -13.96 0.88
CA LEU A 20 -6.17 -14.21 1.35
C LEU A 20 -5.98 -15.68 1.72
N LYS A 21 -6.84 -16.24 2.58
CA LYS A 21 -6.78 -17.67 2.95
C LYS A 21 -6.81 -18.60 1.75
N ARG A 22 -7.72 -18.34 0.80
CA ARG A 22 -7.82 -19.15 -0.43
C ARG A 22 -6.55 -19.05 -1.27
N LEU A 23 -5.97 -17.86 -1.38
CA LEU A 23 -4.72 -17.64 -2.08
C LEU A 23 -3.57 -18.41 -1.43
N LEU A 24 -3.44 -18.31 -0.10
CA LEU A 24 -2.41 -19.01 0.67
C LEU A 24 -2.53 -20.53 0.51
N LYS A 25 -3.76 -21.06 0.52
CA LYS A 25 -4.02 -22.49 0.34
C LYS A 25 -3.74 -22.97 -1.09
N LYS A 26 -4.05 -22.14 -2.10
CA LYS A 26 -3.94 -22.54 -3.51
C LYS A 26 -2.52 -22.42 -4.05
N GLN A 27 -1.85 -21.30 -3.76
CA GLN A 27 -0.56 -20.98 -4.34
C GLN A 27 0.61 -21.25 -3.39
N SER A 28 0.35 -21.33 -2.07
CA SER A 28 1.38 -21.56 -1.04
C SER A 28 2.65 -20.73 -1.23
N PRO A 29 2.54 -19.41 -1.47
CA PRO A 29 3.72 -18.57 -1.71
C PRO A 29 4.65 -18.60 -0.50
N ASP A 30 5.95 -18.50 -0.72
CA ASP A 30 6.94 -18.52 0.37
C ASP A 30 7.06 -17.15 1.02
N PHE A 31 6.80 -16.09 0.25
CA PHE A 31 6.98 -14.70 0.66
C PHE A 31 5.85 -13.82 0.11
N ILE A 32 5.28 -12.96 0.93
CA ILE A 32 4.10 -12.17 0.59
C ILE A 32 4.23 -10.75 1.13
N PHE A 33 4.09 -9.78 0.25
CA PHE A 33 3.94 -8.38 0.60
C PHE A 33 2.49 -7.95 0.38
N VAL A 34 1.90 -7.32 1.39
CA VAL A 34 0.52 -6.83 1.35
C VAL A 34 0.50 -5.35 1.70
N SER A 35 -0.15 -4.55 0.85
CA SER A 35 -0.34 -3.12 1.08
C SER A 35 -1.82 -2.73 1.23
N GLU A 36 -2.05 -1.57 1.83
CA GLU A 36 -3.37 -1.04 2.20
C GLU A 36 -4.22 -2.03 3.00
N THR A 37 -3.65 -2.60 4.05
CA THR A 37 -4.37 -3.59 4.85
C THR A 37 -5.53 -2.98 5.65
N LYS A 38 -5.47 -1.69 6.02
CA LYS A 38 -6.50 -0.97 6.82
C LYS A 38 -6.94 -1.76 8.06
N ILE A 39 -6.02 -2.53 8.65
CA ILE A 39 -6.22 -3.26 9.91
C ILE A 39 -5.51 -2.49 11.01
N SER A 40 -5.94 -2.65 12.26
CA SER A 40 -5.20 -2.15 13.42
C SER A 40 -4.34 -3.26 14.00
N GLY A 41 -3.34 -2.93 14.83
CA GLY A 41 -2.44 -3.92 15.44
C GLY A 41 -3.13 -5.11 16.14
N ARG A 42 -4.32 -4.92 16.74
CA ARG A 42 -5.10 -6.02 17.35
C ARG A 42 -5.56 -7.07 16.32
N LYS A 43 -5.97 -6.63 15.13
CA LYS A 43 -6.37 -7.54 14.04
C LYS A 43 -5.15 -8.20 13.39
N ALA A 44 -4.00 -7.54 13.35
CA ALA A 44 -2.77 -8.14 12.87
C ALA A 44 -2.34 -9.34 13.73
N ALA A 45 -2.49 -9.26 15.07
CA ALA A 45 -2.25 -10.39 15.96
C ALA A 45 -3.16 -11.58 15.64
N GLN A 46 -4.46 -11.35 15.42
CA GLN A 46 -5.40 -12.40 15.02
C GLN A 46 -5.04 -13.05 13.68
N ILE A 47 -4.51 -12.27 12.72
CA ILE A 47 -4.04 -12.82 11.44
C ILE A 47 -2.86 -13.76 11.67
N ARG A 48 -1.91 -13.39 12.54
CA ARG A 48 -0.77 -14.24 12.91
C ARG A 48 -1.24 -15.56 13.52
N ASP A 49 -2.21 -15.54 14.42
CA ASP A 49 -2.75 -16.76 15.05
C ASP A 49 -3.44 -17.69 14.06
N ILE A 50 -4.05 -17.13 13.02
CA ILE A 50 -4.74 -17.91 11.98
C ILE A 50 -3.76 -18.46 10.94
N LEU A 51 -2.69 -17.73 10.65
CA LEU A 51 -1.69 -18.07 9.64
C LEU A 51 -0.48 -18.77 10.25
N VAL A 52 -0.70 -19.85 11.00
CA VAL A 52 0.32 -20.53 11.83
C VAL A 52 1.59 -20.95 11.07
N VAL A 53 1.51 -21.16 9.75
CA VAL A 53 2.64 -21.56 8.89
C VAL A 53 3.52 -20.37 8.48
N TYR A 54 3.01 -19.15 8.64
CA TYR A 54 3.70 -17.92 8.27
C TYR A 54 4.07 -17.12 9.52
N ASP A 55 5.24 -16.52 9.49
CA ASP A 55 5.53 -15.36 10.33
C ASP A 55 5.05 -14.09 9.63
N VAL A 56 4.76 -13.08 10.44
CA VAL A 56 4.12 -11.84 9.99
C VAL A 56 4.83 -10.65 10.63
N PHE A 57 5.25 -9.71 9.80
CA PHE A 57 5.65 -8.37 10.19
C PHE A 57 4.61 -7.37 9.72
N TYR A 58 4.20 -6.47 10.60
CA TYR A 58 3.16 -5.48 10.34
C TYR A 58 3.66 -4.08 10.66
N VAL A 59 3.38 -3.14 9.77
CA VAL A 59 3.63 -1.71 9.97
C VAL A 59 2.28 -1.01 10.03
N ASP A 60 2.00 -0.35 11.16
CA ASP A 60 0.74 0.35 11.35
C ASP A 60 0.68 1.67 10.57
N SER A 61 -0.52 2.05 10.16
CA SER A 61 -0.78 3.35 9.54
C SER A 61 -1.08 4.41 10.61
N ASN A 62 -0.37 5.54 10.56
CA ASN A 62 -0.81 6.75 11.28
C ASN A 62 -1.93 7.43 10.49
N GLY A 63 -3.17 6.97 10.65
CA GLY A 63 -4.35 7.54 9.99
C GLY A 63 -4.91 6.66 8.87
N SER A 64 -5.29 7.26 7.74
CA SER A 64 -5.99 6.59 6.63
C SER A 64 -5.10 5.99 5.53
N SER A 65 -3.78 6.18 5.59
CA SER A 65 -2.81 5.71 4.58
C SER A 65 -1.71 4.81 5.15
N GLY A 66 -1.24 3.83 4.37
CA GLY A 66 0.11 3.26 4.57
C GLY A 66 0.27 2.04 5.49
N SER A 67 -0.76 1.24 5.74
CA SER A 67 -0.54 -0.01 6.49
C SER A 67 0.02 -1.11 5.59
N LEU A 68 1.19 -1.62 5.97
CA LEU A 68 1.95 -2.64 5.25
C LEU A 68 2.04 -3.91 6.08
N MET A 69 2.06 -5.05 5.40
CA MET A 69 2.26 -6.34 6.03
C MET A 69 3.17 -7.20 5.15
N LEU A 70 4.13 -7.84 5.79
CA LEU A 70 5.01 -8.83 5.17
C LEU A 70 4.76 -10.18 5.84
N LEU A 71 4.52 -11.21 5.05
CA LEU A 71 4.39 -12.58 5.50
C LEU A 71 5.43 -13.46 4.82
N TRP A 72 5.97 -14.43 5.55
CA TRP A 72 6.87 -15.43 5.00
C TRP A 72 6.68 -16.75 5.71
N LYS A 73 6.92 -17.87 5.01
CA LYS A 73 6.91 -19.19 5.64
C LYS A 73 7.98 -19.27 6.72
N LYS A 74 7.69 -19.96 7.82
CA LYS A 74 8.63 -20.12 8.96
C LYS A 74 9.95 -20.79 8.63
N GLU A 75 10.02 -21.49 7.49
CA GLU A 75 11.25 -22.08 6.94
C GLU A 75 12.23 -21.00 6.44
N LEU A 76 11.75 -19.79 6.14
CA LEU A 76 12.59 -18.67 5.72
C LEU A 76 13.11 -17.88 6.92
N VAL A 77 14.42 -17.67 6.96
CA VAL A 77 15.04 -16.77 7.94
C VAL A 77 15.02 -15.35 7.37
N VAL A 78 14.11 -14.52 7.89
CA VAL A 78 13.91 -13.13 7.45
C VAL A 78 14.32 -12.16 8.54
N THR A 79 15.18 -11.21 8.19
CA THR A 79 15.61 -10.11 9.07
C THR A 79 15.11 -8.79 8.50
N ILE A 80 14.27 -8.07 9.26
CA ILE A 80 13.84 -6.72 8.88
C ILE A 80 15.03 -5.76 9.05
N LEU A 81 15.38 -5.05 7.99
CA LEU A 81 16.49 -4.10 7.97
C LEU A 81 16.01 -2.68 8.25
N SER A 82 14.89 -2.27 7.66
CA SER A 82 14.26 -0.98 7.90
C SER A 82 12.78 -1.01 7.51
N PHE A 83 11.99 -0.10 8.07
CA PHE A 83 10.57 0.04 7.72
C PHE A 83 10.07 1.46 7.98
N SER A 84 9.01 1.84 7.28
CA SER A 84 8.22 3.06 7.51
C SER A 84 6.78 2.80 7.06
N ALA A 85 5.87 3.76 7.25
CA ALA A 85 4.52 3.69 6.69
C ALA A 85 4.49 3.50 5.15
N GLY A 86 5.59 3.84 4.46
CA GLY A 86 5.70 3.70 3.01
C GLY A 86 6.59 2.55 2.54
N HIS A 87 7.27 1.82 3.43
CA HIS A 87 8.15 0.73 2.99
C HIS A 87 8.43 -0.35 4.04
N ILE A 88 8.79 -1.53 3.55
CA ILE A 88 9.43 -2.60 4.33
C ILE A 88 10.64 -3.08 3.56
N ASP A 89 11.78 -3.15 4.23
CA ASP A 89 13.02 -3.67 3.68
C ASP A 89 13.56 -4.80 4.57
N ALA A 90 13.90 -5.93 3.94
CA ALA A 90 14.25 -7.16 4.64
C ALA A 90 15.33 -7.94 3.90
N ARG A 91 16.15 -8.65 4.67
CA ARG A 91 17.10 -9.65 4.16
C ARG A 91 16.52 -11.04 4.38
N VAL A 92 16.62 -11.89 3.37
CA VAL A 92 16.08 -13.26 3.40
C VAL A 92 17.20 -14.25 3.15
N HIS A 93 17.38 -15.16 4.09
CA HIS A 93 18.35 -16.24 4.04
C HIS A 93 17.62 -17.56 3.73
N MET A 94 18.13 -18.27 2.73
CA MET A 94 17.65 -19.59 2.31
C MET A 94 18.46 -20.71 2.96
N GLU A 95 17.89 -21.92 3.00
CA GLU A 95 18.56 -23.12 3.53
C GLU A 95 19.83 -23.49 2.75
N ASP A 96 19.86 -23.23 1.44
CA ASP A 96 21.03 -23.46 0.56
C ASP A 96 22.13 -22.39 0.72
N GLY A 97 21.95 -21.46 1.66
CA GLY A 97 22.86 -20.33 1.90
C GLY A 97 22.64 -19.15 0.95
N PHE A 98 21.70 -19.23 0.00
CA PHE A 98 21.39 -18.11 -0.88
C PHE A 98 20.80 -16.93 -0.09
N LEU A 99 21.38 -15.76 -0.31
CA LEU A 99 21.03 -14.53 0.38
C LEU A 99 20.48 -13.51 -0.61
N TRP A 100 19.29 -13.01 -0.33
CA TRP A 100 18.69 -11.94 -1.12
C TRP A 100 18.01 -10.89 -0.25
N ARG A 101 17.68 -9.76 -0.88
CA ARG A 101 17.06 -8.61 -0.21
C ARG A 101 15.70 -8.32 -0.86
N PHE A 102 14.70 -8.14 -0.02
CA PHE A 102 13.38 -7.67 -0.38
C PHE A 102 13.24 -6.20 0.01
N SER A 103 12.73 -5.37 -0.90
CA SER A 103 12.30 -4.01 -0.57
C SER A 103 10.93 -3.76 -1.20
N GLY A 104 9.91 -3.65 -0.36
CA GLY A 104 8.53 -3.37 -0.75
C GLY A 104 8.17 -1.94 -0.42
N PHE A 105 7.69 -1.20 -1.41
CA PHE A 105 7.29 0.20 -1.27
C PHE A 105 5.80 0.37 -1.55
N TYR A 106 5.20 1.30 -0.82
CA TYR A 106 3.85 1.78 -1.07
C TYR A 106 3.79 3.29 -0.83
N GLY A 107 3.55 4.05 -1.89
CA GLY A 107 3.46 5.50 -1.79
C GLY A 107 2.15 5.94 -1.15
N ASP A 108 2.20 7.04 -0.38
CA ASP A 108 0.99 7.75 0.00
C ASP A 108 0.42 8.43 -1.27
N PRO A 109 -0.82 8.15 -1.68
CA PRO A 109 -1.44 8.81 -2.82
C PRO A 109 -1.80 10.29 -2.54
N SER A 110 -1.47 10.82 -1.35
CA SER A 110 -1.59 12.25 -1.08
C SER A 110 -0.84 13.06 -2.16
N PRO A 111 -1.52 13.96 -2.88
CA PRO A 111 -0.86 14.92 -3.75
C PRO A 111 -0.23 15.99 -2.86
N GLN A 112 0.85 15.61 -2.18
CA GLN A 112 1.67 16.49 -1.36
C GLN A 112 3.16 16.18 -1.56
N SER A 113 3.53 15.74 -2.77
CA SER A 113 4.68 16.42 -3.38
C SER A 113 4.22 17.83 -3.66
N ASP A 114 4.99 18.78 -3.18
CA ASP A 114 4.74 20.20 -3.28
C ASP A 114 4.55 20.64 -4.75
N LEU A 115 3.30 20.61 -5.23
CA LEU A 115 2.89 21.24 -6.49
C LEU A 115 2.67 22.75 -6.30
N SER A 116 3.25 23.39 -5.26
CA SER A 116 3.30 24.85 -5.22
C SER A 116 4.07 25.45 -6.41
N ASN A 117 4.83 24.64 -7.16
CA ASN A 117 5.60 25.09 -8.33
C ASN A 117 5.24 24.44 -9.67
N VAL A 118 4.11 23.73 -9.79
CA VAL A 118 3.64 23.29 -11.12
C VAL A 118 2.16 23.63 -11.27
N PRO A 119 1.82 24.74 -11.96
CA PRO A 119 0.43 24.98 -12.30
C PRO A 119 0.10 24.02 -13.42
N LEU A 120 -0.63 22.94 -13.14
CA LEU A 120 -1.57 22.34 -14.10
C LEU A 120 -2.46 21.26 -13.44
N MET A 121 -3.75 21.60 -13.42
CA MET A 121 -4.90 20.75 -13.72
C MET A 121 -5.22 19.56 -12.78
N GLY A 122 -6.15 19.78 -11.83
CA GLY A 122 -6.81 18.67 -11.14
C GLY A 122 -7.78 19.05 -10.01
N SER A 123 -8.95 19.60 -10.34
CA SER A 123 -10.23 19.51 -9.59
C SER A 123 -11.13 20.70 -9.90
N THR A 124 -12.19 20.47 -10.68
CA THR A 124 -13.19 21.48 -11.08
C THR A 124 -13.98 22.10 -9.92
N ARG A 125 -13.98 21.47 -8.73
CA ARG A 125 -14.71 21.98 -7.55
C ARG A 125 -14.00 23.15 -6.87
N LYS A 126 -12.66 23.12 -6.81
CA LYS A 126 -11.86 24.18 -6.19
C LYS A 126 -11.92 25.48 -7.01
N TRP A 127 -11.84 25.36 -8.33
CA TRP A 127 -11.98 26.48 -9.27
C TRP A 127 -13.33 27.21 -9.16
N LYS A 128 -14.45 26.48 -9.05
CA LYS A 128 -15.78 27.09 -8.87
C LYS A 128 -15.91 27.89 -7.57
N ARG A 129 -15.18 27.51 -6.52
CA ARG A 129 -15.19 28.25 -5.25
C ARG A 129 -14.35 29.51 -5.34
N LEU A 130 -13.12 29.40 -5.84
CA LEU A 130 -12.20 30.54 -5.97
C LEU A 130 -12.72 31.61 -6.93
N ALA A 131 -13.41 31.23 -8.01
CA ALA A 131 -14.07 32.17 -8.92
C ALA A 131 -15.33 32.83 -8.33
N ARG A 132 -15.96 32.23 -7.30
CA ARG A 132 -17.05 32.88 -6.54
C ARG A 132 -16.51 33.85 -5.48
N GLU A 133 -15.35 33.53 -4.93
CA GLU A 133 -14.67 34.34 -3.91
C GLU A 133 -13.85 35.49 -4.53
N GLY A 134 -13.87 35.67 -5.86
CA GLY A 134 -13.18 36.77 -6.56
C GLY A 134 -11.66 36.66 -6.57
N MET A 135 -11.10 35.50 -6.20
CA MET A 135 -9.66 35.29 -6.10
C MET A 135 -9.00 34.95 -7.44
N ILE A 136 -9.79 34.66 -8.48
CA ILE A 136 -9.35 34.32 -9.83
C ILE A 136 -10.38 34.80 -10.86
N ASP A 137 -9.90 35.31 -11.99
CA ASP A 137 -10.76 35.69 -13.11
C ASP A 137 -11.25 34.45 -13.88
N ARG A 138 -12.50 34.50 -14.35
CA ARG A 138 -13.00 33.46 -15.26
C ARG A 138 -12.27 33.60 -16.60
N PRO A 139 -11.77 32.51 -17.20
CA PRO A 139 -11.22 32.61 -18.53
C PRO A 139 -12.32 33.00 -19.50
N LEU A 140 -12.04 34.00 -20.35
CA LEU A 140 -12.86 34.34 -21.50
C LEU A 140 -13.01 33.09 -22.37
N ALA A 141 -14.25 32.65 -22.58
CA ALA A 141 -14.54 31.56 -23.50
C ALA A 141 -14.06 32.00 -24.89
N SER A 142 -12.99 31.37 -25.40
CA SER A 142 -12.58 31.55 -26.79
C SER A 142 -13.64 30.92 -27.69
N SER A 143 -14.44 31.78 -28.30
CA SER A 143 -15.28 31.44 -29.44
C SER A 143 -14.39 31.09 -30.64
N SER A 144 -14.47 29.86 -31.11
CA SER A 144 -14.07 29.46 -32.47
C SER A 144 -14.90 28.23 -32.83
N SER A 145 -16.10 28.46 -33.36
CA SER A 145 -16.42 28.53 -34.79
C SER A 145 -16.32 27.16 -35.45
N GLN A 146 -17.49 26.67 -35.83
CA GLN A 146 -17.68 25.64 -36.84
C GLN A 146 -16.93 26.02 -38.12
N ALA A 147 -16.30 25.03 -38.74
CA ALA A 147 -16.14 24.86 -40.18
C ALA A 147 -16.02 23.35 -40.43
#